data_AF-A0A1Y4TQK4-F1
#
_entry.id   AF-A0A1Y4TQK4-F1
#
_cell.length_a   1.000
_cell.length_b   1.000
_cell.length_c   1.000
_cell.angle_alpha   90.00
_cell.angle_beta   90.00
_cell.angle_gamma   90.00
#
_symmetry.space_group_name_H-M   'P 1'
#
loop_
_entity.id
_entity.type
_entity.pdbx_description
1 polymer ?
#
loop_
_entity_poly.entity_id
_entity_poly.type
_entity_poly.pdbx_seq_one_letter_code
_entity_poly.pdbx_strand_id
1 'polypeptide(L)'
;MIAEIPLLEVLQVRMGVFYLSDLRLLSNYERTRLARVLADIPAAAASLREWNDALLYLSNRQPEQTAKAARERLIQSLSQLGSEA
;
A
#
# COMPACT_ATOMS: atom_id res chain seq x y z
N MET A 1 -6.53 -14.57 -19.62
CA MET A 1 -6.87 -13.75 -18.44
C MET A 1 -5.56 -13.35 -17.80
N ILE A 2 -5.05 -12.15 -18.12
CA ILE A 2 -3.88 -11.60 -17.46
C ILE A 2 -4.37 -11.11 -16.10
N ALA A 3 -4.07 -11.87 -15.05
CA ALA A 3 -4.24 -11.35 -13.70
C ALA A 3 -3.26 -10.18 -13.58
N GLU A 4 -3.77 -8.95 -13.63
CA GLU A 4 -3.04 -7.78 -13.20
C GLU A 4 -2.56 -8.11 -11.78
N ILE A 5 -1.25 -8.28 -11.61
CA ILE A 5 -0.68 -8.65 -10.32
C ILE A 5 -1.11 -7.55 -9.35
N PRO A 6 -1.94 -7.86 -8.33
CA PRO A 6 -2.50 -6.85 -7.46
C PRO A 6 -1.36 -6.09 -6.81
N LEU A 7 -1.51 -4.77 -6.69
CA LEU A 7 -0.52 -3.90 -6.04
C LEU A 7 0.01 -4.51 -4.72
N LEU A 8 -0.85 -5.18 -3.96
CA LEU A 8 -0.51 -5.90 -2.73
C LEU A 8 0.53 -7.03 -2.92
N GLU A 9 0.46 -7.82 -3.99
CA GLU A 9 1.47 -8.85 -4.30
C GLU A 9 2.82 -8.23 -4.67
N VAL A 10 2.83 -7.11 -5.41
CA VAL A 10 4.07 -6.39 -5.72
C VAL A 10 4.75 -5.89 -4.43
N LEU A 11 3.94 -5.37 -3.50
CA LEU A 11 4.42 -4.94 -2.19
C LEU A 11 4.92 -6.12 -1.35
N GLN A 12 4.23 -7.26 -1.40
CA GLN A 12 4.65 -8.49 -0.74
C GLN A 12 6.06 -8.90 -1.18
N VAL A 13 6.29 -8.97 -2.49
CA VAL A 13 7.59 -9.33 -3.06
C VAL A 13 8.67 -8.30 -2.71
N ARG A 14 8.37 -7.00 -2.78
CA ARG A 14 9.32 -5.93 -2.40
C ARG A 14 9.65 -5.90 -0.89
N MET A 15 8.70 -6.30 -0.05
CA MET A 15 8.91 -6.39 1.40
C MET A 15 9.54 -7.70 1.83
N GLY A 16 9.50 -8.73 0.98
CA GLY A 16 10.04 -10.06 1.29
C GLY A 16 9.17 -10.83 2.29
N VAL A 17 7.89 -10.50 2.39
CA VAL A 17 6.94 -11.19 3.30
C VAL A 17 6.24 -12.32 2.57
N PHE A 18 5.98 -13.43 3.26
CA PHE A 18 5.40 -14.63 2.65
C PHE A 18 3.89 -14.54 2.46
N TYR A 19 3.20 -13.69 3.23
CA TYR A 19 1.73 -13.57 3.20
C TYR A 19 1.29 -12.10 3.15
N LEU A 20 0.18 -11.82 2.45
CA LEU A 20 -0.45 -10.49 2.44
C LEU A 20 -0.89 -10.06 3.85
N SER A 21 -1.27 -11.02 4.69
CA SER A 21 -1.61 -10.76 6.10
C SER A 21 -0.45 -10.18 6.89
N ASP A 22 0.80 -10.56 6.58
CA ASP A 22 2.00 -10.00 7.21
C ASP A 22 2.20 -8.53 6.83
N LEU A 23 1.77 -8.09 5.63
CA LEU A 23 1.80 -6.67 5.27
C LEU A 23 0.96 -5.81 6.25
N ARG A 24 -0.11 -6.37 6.82
CA ARG A 24 -0.90 -5.67 7.84
C ARG A 24 -0.23 -5.68 9.21
N LEU A 25 0.52 -6.73 9.52
CA LEU A 25 1.23 -6.94 10.78
C LEU A 25 2.64 -6.31 10.82
N LEU A 26 3.05 -5.64 9.75
CA LEU A 26 4.34 -4.95 9.67
C LEU A 26 4.57 -4.02 10.87
N SER A 27 5.80 -4.08 11.38
CA SER A 27 6.28 -3.13 12.40
C SER A 27 6.27 -1.69 11.87
N ASN A 28 6.26 -0.72 12.77
CA ASN A 28 6.29 0.71 12.42
C ASN A 28 7.40 1.10 11.44
N TYR A 29 8.59 0.53 11.64
CA TYR A 29 9.73 0.70 10.72
C TYR A 29 9.44 0.14 9.32
N GLU A 30 8.85 -1.04 9.24
CA GLU A 30 8.51 -1.69 7.98
C GLU A 30 7.37 -0.97 7.25
N ARG A 31 6.39 -0.44 7.97
CA ARG A 31 5.34 0.43 7.39
C ARG A 31 5.93 1.70 6.80
N THR A 32 6.91 2.30 7.47
CA THR A 32 7.63 3.47 6.94
C THR A 32 8.44 3.10 5.69
N ARG A 33 9.08 1.92 5.68
CA ARG A 33 9.77 1.39 4.49
C ARG A 33 8.78 1.14 3.34
N LEU A 34 7.62 0.56 3.63
CA LEU A 34 6.54 0.33 2.66
C LEU A 34 6.04 1.65 2.06
N ALA A 35 5.85 2.68 2.89
CA ALA A 35 5.46 4.01 2.42
C ALA A 35 6.48 4.61 1.44
N ARG A 36 7.78 4.43 1.70
CA ARG A 36 8.85 4.84 0.76
C ARG A 36 8.82 4.04 -0.54
N VAL A 37 8.60 2.73 -0.46
CA VAL A 37 8.46 1.85 -1.62
C VAL A 37 7.25 2.27 -2.48
N LEU A 38 6.13 2.64 -1.87
CA LEU A 38 4.94 3.15 -2.56
C LEU A 38 5.18 4.55 -3.17
N ALA A 39 6.02 5.37 -2.54
CA ALA A 39 6.45 6.66 -3.08
C ALA A 39 7.36 6.54 -4.31
N ASP A 40 7.91 5.36 -4.58
CA ASP A 40 8.65 5.03 -5.81
C ASP A 40 7.73 4.53 -6.93
N ILE A 41 6.65 3.83 -6.60
CA ILE A 41 5.69 3.29 -7.57
C ILE A 41 4.82 4.43 -8.14
N PRO A 42 4.79 4.68 -9.46
CA PRO A 42 3.95 5.73 -10.02
C PRO A 42 2.46 5.39 -9.85
N ALA A 43 1.61 6.40 -9.66
CA ALA A 43 0.17 6.17 -9.51
C ALA A 43 -0.47 5.50 -10.74
N ALA A 44 0.16 5.61 -11.92
CA ALA A 44 -0.24 4.93 -13.15
C ALA A 44 0.18 3.45 -13.23
N ALA A 45 0.97 2.94 -12.28
CA ALA A 45 1.39 1.53 -12.26
C ALA A 45 0.27 0.57 -11.87
N ALA A 46 -0.79 1.08 -11.23
CA ALA A 46 -1.94 0.31 -10.81
C ALA A 46 -3.21 1.14 -11.02
N SER A 47 -4.34 0.46 -11.21
CA SER A 47 -5.62 1.11 -11.39
C SER A 47 -6.11 1.81 -10.12
N LEU A 48 -6.97 2.83 -10.25
CA LEU A 48 -7.62 3.49 -9.10
C LEU A 48 -8.23 2.48 -8.13
N ARG A 49 -8.88 1.45 -8.68
CA ARG A 49 -9.51 0.39 -7.90
C ARG A 49 -8.50 -0.36 -7.04
N GLU A 50 -7.32 -0.68 -7.57
CA GLU A 50 -6.27 -1.39 -6.83
C GLU A 50 -5.66 -0.52 -5.74
N TRP A 51 -5.42 0.77 -6.03
CA TRP A 51 -4.96 1.71 -5.01
C TRP A 51 -5.97 1.84 -3.87
N ASN A 52 -7.26 1.91 -4.20
CA ASN A 52 -8.34 1.97 -3.23
C ASN A 52 -8.49 0.68 -2.42
N ASP A 53 -8.34 -0.47 -3.07
CA ASP A 53 -8.38 -1.78 -2.41
C ASP A 53 -7.20 -1.92 -1.44
N ALA A 54 -5.99 -1.56 -1.87
CA ALA A 54 -4.81 -1.54 -1.01
C ALA A 54 -4.93 -0.53 0.15
N LEU A 55 -5.52 0.64 -0.09
CA LEU A 55 -5.80 1.66 0.93
C LEU A 55 -6.78 1.15 1.99
N LEU A 56 -7.85 0.47 1.55
CA LEU A 56 -8.81 -0.15 2.45
C LEU A 56 -8.16 -1.32 3.21
N TYR A 57 -7.38 -2.16 2.53
CA TYR A 57 -6.78 -3.34 3.14
C TYR A 57 -5.69 -3.01 4.16
N LEU A 58 -4.79 -2.06 3.84
CA LEU A 58 -3.63 -1.72 4.67
C LEU A 58 -3.92 -0.64 5.72
N SER A 59 -4.80 0.31 5.41
CA SER A 59 -5.08 1.47 6.27
C SER A 59 -6.54 1.57 6.73
N ASN A 60 -7.42 0.68 6.24
CA ASN A 60 -8.85 0.70 6.54
C ASN A 60 -9.51 2.07 6.32
N ARG A 61 -8.98 2.81 5.33
CA ARG A 61 -9.38 4.16 4.95
C ARG A 61 -10.36 4.11 3.78
N GLN A 62 -11.10 5.21 3.62
CA GLN A 62 -12.05 5.36 2.52
C GLN A 62 -11.32 5.43 1.17
N PRO A 63 -11.90 4.85 0.12
CA PRO A 63 -11.37 4.96 -1.24
C PRO A 63 -11.38 6.41 -1.71
N GLU A 64 -10.39 6.78 -2.51
CA GLU A 64 -10.28 8.11 -3.10
C GLU A 64 -10.79 8.12 -4.55
N GLN A 65 -10.98 9.33 -5.09
CA GLN A 65 -11.50 9.54 -6.45
C GLN A 65 -10.41 9.43 -7.54
N THR A 66 -9.13 9.48 -7.17
CA THR A 66 -8.01 9.41 -8.13
C THR A 66 -6.87 8.54 -7.60
N ALA A 67 -6.16 7.86 -8.51
CA ALA A 67 -5.09 6.93 -8.14
C ALA A 67 -3.95 7.64 -7.41
N LYS A 68 -3.68 8.89 -7.80
CA LYS A 68 -2.71 9.76 -7.13
C LYS A 68 -3.13 10.06 -5.68
N ALA A 69 -4.38 10.47 -5.46
CA ALA A 69 -4.89 10.75 -4.12
C ALA A 69 -4.89 9.49 -3.23
N ALA A 70 -5.34 8.35 -3.77
CA ALA A 70 -5.33 7.07 -3.08
C ALA A 70 -3.91 6.67 -2.65
N ARG A 71 -2.93 6.81 -3.55
CA ARG A 71 -1.51 6.59 -3.27
C ARG A 71 -0.97 7.51 -2.18
N GLU A 72 -1.20 8.82 -2.30
CA GLU A 72 -0.74 9.80 -1.30
C GLU A 72 -1.35 9.50 0.07
N ARG A 73 -2.65 9.16 0.12
CA ARG A 73 -3.34 8.77 1.35
C ARG A 73 -2.81 7.47 1.94
N LEU A 74 -2.46 6.49 1.11
CA LEU A 74 -1.87 5.23 1.56
C LEU A 74 -0.50 5.47 2.19
N ILE A 75 0.37 6.25 1.53
CA ILE A 75 1.70 6.61 2.03
C ILE A 75 1.61 7.38 3.35
N GLN A 76 0.70 8.36 3.42
CA GLN A 76 0.48 9.12 4.66
C GLN A 76 -0.03 8.23 5.78
N SER A 77 -1.02 7.38 5.53
CA SER A 77 -1.59 6.50 6.56
C SER A 77 -0.54 5.53 7.09
N LEU A 78 0.28 4.93 6.22
CA LEU A 78 1.37 4.04 6.62
C LEU A 78 2.46 4.76 7.43
N SER A 79 2.74 6.03 7.11
CA SER A 79 3.72 6.85 7.85
C SER A 79 3.19 7.31 9.22
N GLN A 80 1.90 7.66 9.30
CA GLN A 80 1.25 8.07 10.55
C GLN A 80 1.08 6.89 11.51
N LEU A 81 0.62 5.73 11.03
CA LEU A 81 0.47 4.52 11.83
C LEU A 81 1.82 4.01 12.40
N GLY A 82 2.93 4.30 11.73
CA GLY A 82 4.28 4.00 12.22
C GLY A 82 4.77 4.92 13.34
N SER A 83 4.10 6.05 13.57
CA SER A 83 4.52 7.09 14.53
C SER A 83 3.77 7.02 15.87
N GLU A 84 2.75 6.16 16.00
CA GLU A 84 1.85 6.09 17.16
C GLU A 84 2.18 4.95 18.16
N ALA A 85 3.42 4.41 18.21
CA ALA A 85 3.82 3.44 19.23
C ALA A 85 5.10 3.83 19.97
#